data_AF-A0A4Q2RF94-F1
#
_entry.id   AF-A0A4Q2RF94-F1
#
_cell.length_a   1.000
_cell.length_b   1.000
_cell.length_c   1.000
_cell.angle_alpha   90.00
_cell.angle_beta   90.00
_cell.angle_gamma   90.00
#
_symmetry.space_group_name_H-M   'P 1'
#
loop_
_entity.id
_entity.type
_entity.pdbx_description
1 polymer ?
#
loop_
_entity_poly.entity_id
_entity_poly.type
_entity_poly.pdbx_seq_one_letter_code
_entity_poly.pdbx_strand_id
1 'polypeptide(L)'
;MTTCAATRPDGPFTPGEILREDVLPGLGRPVSTSTRHLGVTRPALHRVLSGRAAISPEMALRIGKLCGNGPSVWLRLQDAHDLWPAERSVDVTRISTLRVAWGEGAA
;
A
#
# COMPACT_ATOMS: atom_id res chain seq x y z
N MET A 1 1.81 -14.70 13.46
CA MET A 1 2.23 -13.30 13.71
C MET A 1 1.31 -12.40 12.90
N THR A 2 0.20 -12.02 13.50
CA THR A 2 -0.79 -11.13 12.89
C THR A 2 -0.24 -9.71 12.95
N THR A 3 0.15 -9.15 11.82
CA THR A 3 0.44 -7.71 11.77
C THR A 3 -0.88 -6.99 11.99
N CYS A 4 -1.09 -6.49 13.21
CA CYS A 4 -2.04 -5.44 13.48
C CYS A 4 -1.67 -4.28 12.57
N ALA A 5 -2.41 -4.10 11.47
CA ALA A 5 -2.35 -2.89 10.70
C ALA A 5 -2.67 -1.74 11.66
N ALA A 6 -1.73 -0.83 11.86
CA ALA A 6 -1.97 0.37 12.63
C ALA A 6 -3.20 1.05 11.99
N THR A 7 -4.30 1.09 12.71
CA THR A 7 -5.58 1.60 12.19
C THR A 7 -5.97 2.74 13.12
N ARG A 8 -6.22 3.92 12.56
CA ARG A 8 -6.74 5.08 13.28
C ARG A 8 -8.27 5.05 13.26
N PRO A 9 -8.95 5.79 14.15
CA PRO A 9 -10.42 5.75 14.27
C PRO A 9 -11.15 6.07 12.94
N ASP A 10 -10.48 6.80 12.07
CA ASP A 10 -10.94 7.32 10.78
C ASP A 10 -10.37 6.56 9.57
N GLY A 11 -9.72 5.40 9.77
CA GLY A 11 -9.33 4.49 8.70
C GLY A 11 -7.92 3.91 8.79
N PRO A 12 -7.52 3.05 7.82
CA PRO A 12 -6.16 2.54 7.73
C PRO A 12 -5.18 3.64 7.29
N PHE A 13 -3.93 3.56 7.77
CA PHE A 13 -2.88 4.43 7.25
C PHE A 13 -2.62 4.16 5.77
N THR A 14 -2.36 5.22 5.02
CA THR A 14 -1.84 5.08 3.67
C THR A 14 -0.45 4.47 3.72
N PRO A 15 -0.07 3.67 2.72
CA PRO A 15 1.32 3.22 2.65
C PRO A 15 2.32 4.37 2.46
N GLY A 16 1.89 5.53 1.93
CA GLY A 16 2.69 6.75 1.88
C GLY A 16 3.04 7.33 3.26
N GLU A 17 2.08 7.33 4.19
CA GLU A 17 2.29 7.74 5.59
C GLU A 17 3.24 6.78 6.31
N ILE A 18 3.03 5.47 6.18
CA ILE A 18 3.91 4.44 6.77
C ILE A 18 5.35 4.60 6.25
N LEU A 19 5.51 4.86 4.95
CA LEU A 19 6.82 5.09 4.36
C LEU A 19 7.51 6.32 4.97
N ARG A 20 6.75 7.40 5.21
CA ARG A 20 7.25 8.67 5.76
C ARG A 20 7.58 8.59 7.25
N GLU A 21 6.74 7.92 8.03
CA GLU A 21 6.79 7.96 9.51
C GLU A 21 7.64 6.84 10.09
N ASP A 22 7.62 5.64 9.50
CA ASP A 22 8.31 4.48 10.06
C ASP A 22 9.55 4.11 9.24
N VAL A 23 9.39 3.96 7.93
CA VAL A 23 10.43 3.35 7.09
C VAL A 23 11.58 4.31 6.82
N LEU A 24 11.30 5.53 6.36
CA LEU A 24 12.38 6.48 6.06
C LEU A 24 13.19 6.88 7.32
N PRO A 25 12.56 7.16 8.47
CA PRO A 25 13.29 7.38 9.72
C PRO A 25 14.05 6.14 10.19
N GLY A 26 13.43 4.95 10.10
CA GLY A 26 14.07 3.69 10.47
C GLY A 26 15.29 3.33 9.62
N LEU A 27 15.34 3.79 8.36
CA LEU A 27 16.50 3.65 7.48
C LEU A 27 17.58 4.73 7.72
N GLY A 28 17.31 5.73 8.57
CA GLY A 28 18.21 6.86 8.83
C GLY A 28 18.47 7.71 7.58
N ARG A 29 17.56 7.70 6.59
CA ARG A 29 17.78 8.36 5.29
C ARG A 29 16.80 9.51 5.09
N PRO A 30 17.28 10.72 4.75
CA PRO A 30 16.40 11.82 4.37
C PRO A 30 15.67 11.50 3.05
N VAL A 31 14.46 12.05 2.88
CA VAL A 31 13.65 11.89 1.66
C VAL A 31 14.45 12.15 0.37
N SER A 32 15.37 13.12 0.42
CA SER A 32 16.22 13.53 -0.70
C SER A 32 17.21 12.45 -1.15
N THR A 33 17.71 11.59 -0.25
CA THR A 33 18.59 10.46 -0.60
C THR A 33 17.77 9.26 -1.07
N SER A 34 16.59 9.04 -0.49
CA SER A 34 15.70 7.92 -0.85
C SER A 34 15.24 7.95 -2.30
N THR A 35 15.05 9.13 -2.90
CA THR A 35 14.74 9.24 -4.34
C THR A 35 15.78 8.59 -5.24
N ARG A 36 17.07 8.71 -4.91
CA ARG A 36 18.15 8.08 -5.68
C ARG A 36 18.14 6.56 -5.55
N HIS A 37 17.87 6.05 -4.35
CA HIS A 37 17.79 4.60 -4.12
C HIS A 37 16.57 3.96 -4.78
N LEU A 38 15.45 4.70 -4.82
CA LEU A 38 14.22 4.24 -5.46
C LEU A 38 14.25 4.42 -6.98
N GLY A 39 15.15 5.24 -7.53
CA GLY A 39 15.20 5.55 -8.96
C GLY A 39 13.96 6.33 -9.42
N VAL A 40 13.46 7.26 -8.59
CA VAL A 40 12.25 8.05 -8.88
C VAL A 40 12.51 9.54 -8.72
N THR A 41 11.67 10.36 -9.35
CA THR A 41 11.76 11.81 -9.20
C THR A 41 11.29 12.26 -7.81
N ARG A 42 11.86 13.36 -7.30
CA ARG A 42 11.41 13.98 -6.03
C ARG A 42 9.91 14.28 -6.01
N PRO A 43 9.31 14.88 -7.04
CA PRO A 43 7.87 15.12 -7.06
C PRO A 43 7.05 13.82 -7.00
N ALA A 44 7.51 12.74 -7.64
CA ALA A 44 6.83 11.45 -7.57
C ALA A 44 6.84 10.88 -6.14
N LEU A 45 8.01 10.82 -5.50
CA LEU A 45 8.12 10.33 -4.13
C LEU A 45 7.33 11.22 -3.16
N HIS A 46 7.41 12.55 -3.30
CA HIS A 46 6.68 13.47 -2.43
C HIS A 46 5.16 13.29 -2.52
N ARG A 47 4.62 13.10 -3.73
CA ARG A 47 3.17 12.84 -3.89
C ARG A 47 2.74 11.60 -3.12
N VAL A 48 3.50 10.51 -3.24
CA VAL A 48 3.26 9.27 -2.49
C VAL A 48 3.34 9.51 -0.98
N LEU A 49 4.42 10.11 -0.49
CA LEU A 49 4.62 10.38 0.95
C LEU A 49 3.55 11.28 1.57
N SER A 50 2.95 12.16 0.76
CA SER A 50 1.86 13.05 1.17
C SER A 50 0.46 12.44 1.02
N GLY A 51 0.34 11.18 0.61
CA GLY A 51 -0.95 10.52 0.34
C GLY A 51 -1.70 11.09 -0.87
N ARG A 52 -1.07 11.94 -1.68
CA ARG A 52 -1.66 12.55 -2.89
C ARG A 52 -1.58 11.66 -4.12
N ALA A 53 -0.84 10.56 -4.05
CA ALA A 53 -0.77 9.54 -5.09
C ALA A 53 -0.72 8.16 -4.44
N ALA A 54 -1.49 7.23 -5.01
CA ALA A 54 -1.43 5.81 -4.65
C ALA A 54 -0.06 5.21 -4.98
N ILE A 55 0.30 4.13 -4.27
CA ILE A 55 1.46 3.33 -4.63
C ILE A 55 1.10 2.43 -5.81
N SER A 56 1.73 2.69 -6.96
CA SER A 56 1.63 1.81 -8.13
C SER A 56 2.41 0.50 -7.90
N PRO A 57 2.12 -0.57 -8.65
CA PRO A 57 2.92 -1.81 -8.61
C PRO A 57 4.42 -1.58 -8.86
N GLU A 58 4.76 -0.66 -9.75
CA GLU A 58 6.15 -0.30 -10.05
C GLU A 58 6.82 0.39 -8.84
N MET A 59 6.10 1.29 -8.16
CA MET A 59 6.59 1.92 -6.93
C MET A 59 6.70 0.90 -5.79
N ALA A 60 5.74 -0.03 -5.66
CA ALA A 60 5.78 -1.11 -4.69
C ALA A 60 6.99 -2.03 -4.88
N LEU A 61 7.37 -2.34 -6.13
CA LEU A 61 8.60 -3.09 -6.44
C LEU A 61 9.85 -2.36 -5.94
N ARG A 62 9.94 -1.05 -6.21
CA ARG A 62 11.07 -0.22 -5.78
C ARG A 62 11.18 -0.15 -4.25
N ILE A 63 10.06 0.11 -3.57
CA ILE A 63 10.04 0.20 -2.10
C ILE A 63 10.27 -1.18 -1.48
N GLY A 64 9.64 -2.23 -2.00
CA GLY A 64 9.84 -3.59 -1.54
C GLY A 64 11.30 -4.05 -1.66
N LYS A 65 12.00 -3.63 -2.72
CA LYS A 65 13.45 -3.86 -2.88
C LYS A 65 14.28 -3.03 -1.91
N LEU A 66 13.91 -1.76 -1.68
CA LEU A 66 14.58 -0.89 -0.72
C LEU A 66 14.48 -1.44 0.72
N CYS A 67 13.32 -1.95 1.10
CA CYS A 67 13.02 -2.41 2.46
C CYS A 67 13.30 -3.90 2.68
N GLY A 68 13.52 -4.68 1.62
CA GLY A 68 13.74 -6.12 1.70
C GLY A 68 12.50 -6.96 2.07
N ASN A 69 11.30 -6.35 2.05
CA ASN A 69 10.04 -7.01 2.43
C ASN A 69 9.14 -7.38 1.23
N GLY A 70 9.57 -7.04 0.02
CA GLY A 70 8.86 -7.34 -1.23
C GLY A 70 7.67 -6.42 -1.52
N PRO A 71 7.17 -6.42 -2.76
CA PRO A 71 6.14 -5.47 -3.21
C PRO A 71 4.75 -5.73 -2.60
N SER A 72 4.45 -7.01 -2.28
CA SER A 72 3.11 -7.43 -1.87
C SER A 72 2.62 -6.75 -0.59
N VAL A 73 3.51 -6.40 0.32
CA VAL A 73 3.17 -5.68 1.56
C VAL A 73 2.61 -4.29 1.25
N TRP A 74 3.26 -3.58 0.33
CA TRP A 74 2.87 -2.23 -0.07
C TRP A 74 1.57 -2.19 -0.85
N LEU A 75 1.35 -3.17 -1.73
CA LEU A 75 0.10 -3.30 -2.45
C LEU A 75 -1.08 -3.61 -1.52
N ARG A 76 -0.91 -4.54 -0.57
CA ARG A 76 -1.97 -4.83 0.42
C ARG A 76 -2.32 -3.62 1.28
N LEU A 77 -1.35 -2.79 1.64
CA LEU A 77 -1.60 -1.54 2.36
C LEU A 77 -2.38 -0.54 1.49
N GLN A 78 -2.06 -0.46 0.20
CA GLN A 78 -2.80 0.38 -0.74
C GLN A 78 -4.24 -0.12 -0.90
N ASP A 79 -4.43 -1.42 -1.10
CA ASP A 79 -5.75 -2.05 -1.22
C ASP A 79 -6.59 -1.80 0.02
N ALA A 80 -6.02 -1.99 1.22
CA ALA A 80 -6.72 -1.73 2.47
C ALA A 80 -7.17 -0.26 2.59
N HIS A 81 -6.29 0.67 2.19
CA HIS A 81 -6.61 2.09 2.18
C HIS A 81 -7.72 2.45 1.19
N ASP A 82 -7.65 1.93 -0.03
CA ASP A 82 -8.62 2.24 -1.09
C ASP A 82 -9.98 1.56 -0.85
N LEU A 83 -9.97 0.37 -0.22
CA LEU A 83 -11.18 -0.39 0.09
C LEU A 83 -11.98 0.23 1.24
N TRP A 84 -11.31 0.78 2.26
CA TRP A 84 -11.98 1.34 3.45
C TRP A 84 -13.09 2.37 3.17
N PRO A 85 -12.90 3.39 2.29
CA PRO A 85 -13.96 4.30 1.91
C PRO A 85 -14.95 3.66 0.93
N ALA A 86 -14.51 2.74 0.08
CA ALA A 86 -15.36 2.05 -0.88
C ALA A 86 -16.42 1.18 -0.17
N GLU A 87 -16.02 0.42 0.86
CA GLU A 87 -16.93 -0.40 1.68
C GLU A 87 -18.04 0.42 2.35
N ARG A 88 -17.79 1.70 2.61
CA ARG A 88 -18.74 2.61 3.27
C ARG A 88 -19.66 3.35 2.31
N SER A 89 -19.28 3.43 1.04
CA SER A 89 -19.99 4.23 0.03
C SER A 89 -20.73 3.38 -1.01
N VAL A 90 -20.26 2.17 -1.27
CA VAL A 90 -20.83 1.27 -2.28
C VAL A 90 -21.93 0.41 -1.66
N ASP A 91 -23.16 0.57 -2.15
CA ASP A 91 -24.29 -0.30 -1.80
C ASP A 91 -24.21 -1.63 -2.59
N VAL A 92 -23.80 -2.70 -1.92
CA VAL A 92 -23.69 -4.04 -2.49
C VAL A 92 -24.91 -4.93 -2.20
N THR A 93 -25.97 -4.41 -1.57
CA THR A 93 -27.13 -5.21 -1.09
C THR A 93 -27.88 -5.93 -2.20
N ARG A 94 -27.87 -5.40 -3.43
CA ARG A 94 -28.53 -6.00 -4.60
C ARG A 94 -27.69 -7.08 -5.28
N ILE A 95 -26.44 -7.26 -4.89
CA ILE A 95 -25.52 -8.22 -5.51
C ILE A 95 -25.73 -9.59 -4.86
N SER A 96 -26.14 -10.58 -5.66
CA SER A 96 -26.29 -11.96 -5.19
C SER A 96 -24.94 -12.67 -5.16
N THR A 97 -24.58 -13.27 -4.03
CA THR A 97 -23.34 -14.06 -3.90
C THR A 97 -23.47 -15.38 -4.64
N LEU A 98 -22.79 -15.49 -5.79
CA LEU A 98 -22.73 -16.73 -6.56
C LEU A 98 -21.53 -17.57 -6.10
N ARG A 99 -21.73 -18.88 -5.93
CA ARG A 99 -20.62 -19.82 -5.73
C ARG A 99 -20.02 -20.17 -7.08
N VAL A 100 -18.74 -19.87 -7.25
CA VAL A 100 -17.99 -20.29 -8.44
C VAL A 100 -17.44 -21.69 -8.18
N ALA A 101 -17.81 -22.65 -9.02
CA ALA A 101 -17.14 -23.95 -9.08
C ALA A 101 -15.81 -23.76 -9.82
N TRP A 102 -14.80 -23.23 -9.13
CA TRP A 102 -13.43 -23.33 -9.62
C TRP A 102 -13.10 -24.82 -9.62
N GLY A 103 -12.99 -25.42 -10.81
CA GLY A 103 -12.72 -26.84 -10.96
C GLY A 103 -11.46 -27.23 -10.18
N GLU A 104 -11.57 -28.30 -9.40
CA GLU A 104 -10.44 -28.99 -8.79
C GLU A 104 -9.50 -29.46 -9.92
N GLY A 105 -8.42 -28.73 -10.19
CA GLY A 105 -7.49 -29.12 -11.25
C GLY A 105 -6.61 -28.00 -11.79
N ALA A 106 -5.69 -27.51 -10.99
CA ALA A 106 -4.45 -26.91 -11.49
C ALA A 106 -3.34 -27.26 -10.49
N ALA A 107 -2.93 -28.52 -10.52
CA ALA A 107 -1.64 -28.98 -10.02
C ALA A 107 -0.57 -28.72 -11.07
#